data_AF-A0A378AC50-F1
#
_entry.id   AF-A0A378AC50-F1
#
_cell.length_a   1.000
_cell.length_b   1.000
_cell.length_c   1.000
_cell.angle_alpha   90.00
_cell.angle_beta   90.00
_cell.angle_gamma   90.00
#
_symmetry.space_group_name_H-M   'P 1'
#
loop_
_entity.id
_entity.type
_entity.pdbx_description
1 polymer ?
#
loop_
_entity_poly.entity_id
_entity_poly.type
_entity_poly.pdbx_seq_one_letter_code
_entity_poly.pdbx_strand_id
1 'polypeptide(L)' 'MKIELTIAKDKKLPDGAVPALEKELLRRLSQSYDDCKLTIRRTSNDSLSVLGGADGDKKRVEQILQDTWESADDWFY' A
#
# COMPACT_ATOMS: atom_id res chain seq x y z
N MET A 1 -10.21 1.73 -9.76
CA MET A 1 -10.24 1.21 -8.37
C MET A 1 -9.50 2.18 -7.45
N LYS A 2 -9.97 2.40 -6.21
CA LYS A 2 -9.30 3.30 -5.25
C LYS A 2 -8.84 2.49 -4.04
N ILE A 3 -7.58 2.62 -3.66
CA ILE A 3 -6.96 1.94 -2.53
C ILE A 3 -6.52 3.00 -1.53
N GLU A 4 -7.03 2.89 -0.32
CA GLU A 4 -6.68 3.77 0.79
C GLU A 4 -5.98 2.95 1.87
N LEU A 5 -4.70 3.23 2.07
CA LEU A 5 -3.89 2.64 3.13
C LEU A 5 -3.71 3.68 4.22
N THR A 6 -4.00 3.29 5.45
CA THR A 6 -3.66 4.08 6.62
C THR A 6 -2.65 3.33 7.47
N ILE A 7 -1.63 4.04 7.92
CA ILE A 7 -0.55 3.52 8.75
C ILE A 7 -0.62 4.24 10.09
N ALA A 8 -0.60 3.45 11.15
CA ALA A 8 -0.67 3.97 12.51
C ALA A 8 0.56 4.86 12.81
N LYS A 9 0.33 6.04 13.41
CA LYS A 9 1.35 7.05 13.71
C LYS A 9 2.35 6.61 14.78
N ASP A 10 1.95 5.67 15.63
CA ASP A 10 2.78 5.04 16.67
C ASP A 10 3.92 4.20 16.06
N LYS A 11 3.72 3.62 14.87
CA LYS A 11 4.77 2.94 14.13
C LYS A 11 5.85 3.94 13.74
N LYS A 12 7.06 3.73 14.28
CA LYS A 12 8.28 4.44 13.87
C LYS A 12 8.69 3.93 12.51
N LEU A 13 8.42 4.72 11.48
CA LEU A 13 8.92 4.50 10.14
C LEU A 13 10.10 5.46 9.89
N PRO A 14 11.14 5.01 9.17
CA PRO A 14 12.23 5.89 8.77
C PRO A 14 11.74 7.01 7.84
N ASP A 15 12.50 8.09 7.77
CA ASP A 15 12.19 9.21 6.88
C ASP A 15 12.15 8.73 5.43
N GLY A 16 11.13 9.17 4.69
CA GLY A 16 10.95 8.72 3.31
C GLY A 16 10.29 7.35 3.13
N ALA A 17 10.02 6.59 4.20
CA ALA A 17 9.35 5.28 4.10
C ALA A 17 7.96 5.38 3.46
N VAL A 18 7.17 6.38 3.84
CA VAL A 18 5.82 6.58 3.29
C VAL A 18 5.84 6.84 1.78
N PRO A 19 6.58 7.83 1.25
CA PRO A 19 6.63 8.06 -0.20
C PRO A 19 7.31 6.91 -0.97
N ALA A 20 8.31 6.24 -0.39
CA ALA A 20 8.93 5.08 -1.02
C ALA A 20 7.95 3.89 -1.12
N LEU A 21 7.22 3.61 -0.05
CA LEU A 21 6.17 2.59 -0.02
C LEU A 21 5.05 2.92 -1.01
N GLU A 22 4.63 4.18 -1.08
CA GLU A 22 3.61 4.63 -2.04
C GLU A 22 4.04 4.33 -3.48
N LYS A 23 5.30 4.64 -3.81
CA LYS A 23 5.84 4.43 -5.14
C LYS A 23 5.93 2.94 -5.51
N GLU A 24 6.47 2.10 -4.62
CA GLU A 24 6.62 0.67 -4.92
C GLU A 24 5.26 -0.05 -4.91
N LEU A 25 4.40 0.23 -3.93
CA LEU A 25 3.07 -0.36 -3.86
C LEU A 25 2.24 0.02 -5.08
N LEU A 26 2.29 1.29 -5.52
CA LEU A 26 1.62 1.73 -6.74
C LEU A 26 2.18 1.01 -7.98
N ARG A 27 3.50 0.79 -8.07
CA ARG A 27 4.13 0.06 -9.18
C ARG A 27 3.66 -1.40 -9.26
N ARG A 28 3.52 -2.09 -8.12
CA ARG A 28 3.02 -3.48 -8.10
C ARG A 28 1.53 -3.56 -8.37
N LEU A 29 0.77 -2.59 -7.86
CA LEU A 29 -0.66 -2.50 -8.13
C LEU A 29 -0.93 -2.22 -9.61
N SER A 30 -0.14 -1.36 -10.26
CA SER A 30 -0.31 -1.05 -11.68
C SER A 30 -0.01 -2.24 -12.61
N GLN A 31 0.76 -3.23 -12.16
CA GLN A 31 0.95 -4.48 -12.89
C GLN A 31 -0.28 -5.38 -12.89
N SER A 32 -1.15 -5.25 -11.87
CA SER A 32 -2.38 -6.02 -11.73
C SER A 32 -3.64 -5.23 -12.13
N TYR A 33 -3.58 -3.90 -12.09
CA TYR A 33 -4.71 -2.99 -12.26
C TYR A 33 -4.33 -1.75 -13.07
N ASP A 34 -4.90 -1.56 -14.26
CA ASP A 34 -4.55 -0.41 -15.14
C ASP A 34 -4.96 0.97 -14.60
N ASP A 35 -6.02 1.08 -13.78
CA ASP A 35 -6.52 2.35 -13.23
C ASP A 35 -6.77 2.26 -11.72
N CYS A 36 -5.69 2.06 -10.97
CA CYS A 36 -5.71 2.10 -9.51
C CYS A 36 -5.16 3.42 -8.96
N LYS A 37 -5.90 4.04 -8.03
CA LYS A 37 -5.43 5.21 -7.27
C LYS A 37 -5.07 4.77 -5.86
N LEU A 38 -3.80 4.89 -5.49
CA LEU A 38 -3.31 4.65 -4.14
C LEU A 38 -3.31 5.96 -3.35
N THR A 39 -3.64 5.90 -2.07
CA THR A 39 -3.46 7.02 -1.13
C THR A 39 -3.00 6.45 0.20
N ILE A 40 -1.82 6.88 0.66
CA ILE A 40 -1.28 6.51 1.97
C ILE A 40 -1.45 7.67 2.96
N ARG A 41 -2.02 7.39 4.14
CA ARG A 41 -2.18 8.38 5.21
C ARG A 41 -1.66 7.85 6.54
N ARG A 42 -1.16 8.76 7.38
CA ARG A 42 -0.79 8.46 8.76
C ARG A 42 -1.95 8.79 9.69
N THR A 43 -2.50 7.80 10.39
CA THR A 43 -3.68 7.92 11.28
C THR A 43 -3.38 7.26 12.63
N SER A 44 -4.36 7.11 13.52
CA SER A 44 -4.14 6.44 14.81
C SER A 44 -3.98 4.93 14.69
N ASN A 45 -4.58 4.30 13.67
CA ASN A 45 -4.64 2.86 13.51
C ASN A 45 -4.31 2.47 12.07
N ASP A 46 -3.77 1.27 11.84
CA ASP A 46 -3.59 0.76 10.48
C ASP A 46 -4.93 0.31 9.89
N SER A 47 -5.15 0.61 8.61
CA SER A 47 -6.30 0.09 7.87
C SER A 47 -6.05 0.06 6.37
N LEU A 48 -6.68 -0.88 5.67
CA LEU A 48 -6.65 -0.95 4.22
C LEU A 48 -8.08 -1.04 3.69
N SER A 49 -8.43 -0.11 2.81
CA SER A 49 -9.73 -0.03 2.16
C SER A 49 -9.57 -0.03 0.65
N VAL A 50 -10.36 -0.86 -0.02
CA VAL A 50 -10.42 -0.93 -1.48
C VAL A 50 -11.84 -0.59 -1.92
N LEU A 51 -11.98 0.48 -2.70
CA LEU A 51 -13.25 0.97 -3.23
C LEU A 51 -13.31 0.77 -4.75
N GLY A 52 -14.45 0.24 -5.23
CA GLY A 52 -14.66 -0.02 -6.64
C GLY A 52 -13.79 -1.14 -7.21
N GLY A 53 -13.40 -2.11 -6.38
CA GLY A 53 -12.82 -3.39 -6.79
C GLY A 53 -13.87 -4.51 -6.74
N ALA A 54 -13.59 -5.60 -7.42
CA ALA A 54 -14.39 -6.83 -7.40
C ALA A 54 -14.20 -7.62 -6.09
N ASP A 55 -15.08 -8.59 -5.86
CA ASP A 55 -14.99 -9.46 -4.70
C ASP A 55 -13.70 -10.30 -4.78
N GLY A 56 -12.80 -10.10 -3.82
CA GLY A 56 -11.44 -10.68 -3.82
C GLY A 56 -10.30 -9.70 -4.11
N ASP A 57 -10.56 -8.53 -4.70
CA ASP A 57 -9.52 -7.52 -4.94
C ASP A 57 -8.89 -7.04 -3.63
N LYS A 58 -9.70 -6.93 -2.57
CA LYS A 58 -9.17 -6.61 -1.24
C LYS A 58 -8.09 -7.60 -0.80
N LYS A 59 -8.33 -8.91 -0.95
CA LYS A 59 -7.35 -9.95 -0.59
C LYS A 59 -6.10 -9.86 -1.48
N ARG A 60 -6.28 -9.57 -2.76
CA ARG A 60 -5.15 -9.40 -3.70
C ARG A 60 -4.29 -8.19 -3.33
N VAL A 61 -4.91 -7.06 -3.00
CA VAL A 61 -4.22 -5.85 -2.54
C VAL A 61 -3.53 -6.09 -1.19
N GLU A 62 -4.16 -6.82 -0.27
CA GLU A 62 -3.55 -7.24 1.00
C GLU A 62 -2.30 -8.09 0.78
N GLN A 63 -2.34 -9.05 -0.14
CA GLN A 63 -1.18 -9.86 -0.53
C GLN A 63 -0.06 -9.00 -1.11
N ILE A 64 -0.37 -8.14 -2.09
CA ILE A 64 0.61 -7.25 -2.72
C ILE A 64 1.25 -6.33 -1.66
N LEU A 65 0.46 -5.82 -0.72
CA LEU A 65 0.94 -5.00 0.38
C LEU A 65 1.92 -5.79 1.27
N GLN A 66 1.57 -7.02 1.65
CA GLN A 66 2.46 -7.90 2.42
C GLN A 66 3.76 -8.19 1.68
N ASP A 67 3.69 -8.62 0.43
CA ASP A 67 4.87 -8.90 -0.40
C ASP A 67 5.76 -7.65 -0.55
N THR A 68 5.17 -6.46 -0.58
CA THR A 68 5.92 -5.19 -0.66
C THR A 68 6.66 -4.91 0.64
N TRP A 69 6.02 -5.16 1.79
CA TRP A 69 6.66 -5.00 3.10
C TRP A 69 7.75 -6.04 3.35
N GLU A 70 7.54 -7.31 2.93
CA GLU A 70 8.52 -8.38 3.11
C GLU A 70 9.77 -8.17 2.24
N SER A 71 9.63 -7.53 1.08
CA SER A 71 10.76 -7.18 0.22
C SER A 71 11.24 -5.74 0.43
N ALA A 72 11.04 -5.12 1.60
CA ALA A 72 11.42 -3.73 1.84
C ALA A 72 12.91 -3.47 1.56
N ASP A 73 13.78 -4.43 1.89
CA ASP A 73 15.22 -4.36 1.64
C ASP A 73 15.59 -4.29 0.14
N ASP A 74 14.67 -4.61 -0.77
CA ASP A 74 14.88 -4.61 -2.23
C ASP A 74 14.50 -3.28 -2.91
N TRP A 75 13.77 -2.40 -2.22
CA TRP A 75 13.28 -1.13 -2.82
C TRP A 75 13.43 0.09 -1.92
N PHE A 76 13.73 -0.08 -0.64
CA PHE A 76 13.91 1.00 0.33
C PHE A 76 15.40 1.25 0.59
N TYR A 77 15.99 2.22 -0.14
CA TYR A 77 17.40 2.64 -0.06
C TYR A 77 17.54 4.16 0.09
#